data_AF-A0A136IKF5-F1
#
_entry.id   AF-A0A136IKF5-F1
#
_cell.length_a   1.000
_cell.length_b   1.000
_cell.length_c   1.000
_cell.angle_alpha   90.00
_cell.angle_beta   90.00
_cell.angle_gamma   90.00
#
_symmetry.space_group_name_H-M   'P 1'
#
loop_
_entity.id
_entity.type
_entity.pdbx_description
1 polymer ?
#
loop_
_entity_poly.entity_id
_entity_poly.type
_entity_poly.pdbx_seq_one_letter_code
_entity_poly.pdbx_strand_id
1 'polypeptide(L)' 'MKFGAETEGFITDPVYEGKSLAGMIDLIRTGKIAGGNVLYAHLGGQLALNAYSGM' A
#
# COMPACT_ATOMS: atom_id res chain seq x y z
N MET A 1 4.40 -3.33 2.79
CA MET A 1 5.55 -2.69 2.11
C MET A 1 6.11 -3.53 0.98
N LYS A 2 6.62 -4.75 1.26
CA LYS A 2 7.35 -5.58 0.30
C LYS A 2 6.69 -5.71 -1.08
N PHE A 3 5.38 -6.02 -1.12
CA PHE A 3 4.65 -6.18 -2.38
C PHE A 3 4.73 -4.95 -3.31
N GLY A 4 4.30 -3.76 -2.87
CA GLY A 4 4.33 -2.56 -3.71
C GLY A 4 5.74 -2.13 -4.10
N ALA A 5 6.71 -2.30 -3.20
CA ALA A 5 8.11 -1.97 -3.47
C ALA A 5 8.71 -2.91 -4.54
N GLU A 6 8.44 -4.21 -4.46
CA GLU A 6 8.99 -5.20 -5.40
C GLU A 6 8.33 -5.16 -6.78
N THR A 7 7.05 -4.81 -6.87
CA THR A 7 6.33 -4.78 -8.16
C THR A 7 6.49 -3.47 -8.90
N GLU A 8 6.47 -2.33 -8.20
CA GLU A 8 6.32 -1.00 -8.81
C GLU A 8 7.34 0.04 -8.28
N GLY A 9 8.31 -0.36 -7.45
CA GLY A 9 9.16 0.61 -6.73
C GLY A 9 8.35 1.49 -5.76
N PHE A 10 7.14 1.05 -5.40
CA PHE A 10 6.17 1.84 -4.66
C PHE A 10 6.40 1.74 -3.15
N ILE A 11 7.11 2.73 -2.60
CA ILE A 11 7.43 2.81 -1.18
C ILE A 11 6.22 3.33 -0.40
N THR A 12 5.67 2.48 0.46
CA THR A 12 4.56 2.76 1.38
C THR A 12 5.10 2.86 2.80
N ASP A 13 4.54 3.72 3.65
CA ASP A 13 4.91 3.81 5.06
C ASP A 13 4.21 2.71 5.89
N PRO A 14 4.71 2.36 7.10
CA PRO A 14 4.19 1.23 7.86
C PRO A 14 2.93 1.59 8.64
N VAL A 15 2.64 2.88 8.79
CA VAL A 15 1.59 3.40 9.66
C VAL A 15 0.27 3.54 8.91
N TYR A 16 0.33 4.07 7.68
CA TYR A 16 -0.85 4.41 6.87
C TYR A 16 -0.87 3.65 5.53
N GLU A 17 0.04 3.96 4.62
CA GLU A 17 -0.03 3.53 3.21
C GLU A 17 0.14 2.01 3.05
N GLY A 18 0.93 1.38 3.92
CA GLY A 18 1.07 -0.07 3.94
C GLY A 18 -0.24 -0.78 4.28
N LYS A 19 -1.09 -0.16 5.13
CA LYS A 19 -2.38 -0.71 5.54
C LYS A 19 -3.46 -0.46 4.49
N SER A 20 -3.53 0.74 3.90
CA SER A 20 -4.49 1.04 2.84
C SER A 20 -4.24 0.21 1.59
N LEU A 21 -2.98 0.00 1.19
CA LEU A 21 -2.63 -0.89 0.08
C LEU A 21 -3.04 -2.35 0.38
N ALA A 22 -2.74 -2.85 1.59
CA ALA A 22 -3.14 -4.19 1.99
C ALA A 22 -4.66 -4.37 2.00
N GLY A 23 -5.40 -3.38 2.52
CA GLY A 23 -6.86 -3.37 2.52
C GLY A 23 -7.45 -3.37 1.11
N MET A 24 -6.91 -2.55 0.20
CA MET A 24 -7.35 -2.54 -1.21
C MET A 24 -7.16 -3.91 -1.87
N ILE A 25 -6.01 -4.55 -1.66
CA ILE A 25 -5.73 -5.89 -2.21
C ILE A 25 -6.74 -6.92 -1.67
N ASP A 26 -7.07 -6.85 -0.37
CA ASP A 26 -8.07 -7.75 0.23
C ASP A 26 -9.47 -7.54 -0.37
N LEU A 27 -9.89 -6.29 -0.57
CA LEU A 27 -11.18 -5.96 -1.19
C LEU A 27 -11.29 -6.51 -2.62
N ILE A 28 -10.20 -6.52 -3.39
CA ILE A 28 -10.15 -7.11 -4.74
C ILE A 28 -10.19 -8.63 -4.65
N ARG A 29 -9.38 -9.25 -3.77
CA ARG A 29 -9.32 -10.72 -3.61
C ARG A 29 -10.63 -11.31 -3.13
N THR A 30 -11.37 -10.60 -2.28
CA THR A 30 -12.68 -11.02 -1.77
C THR A 30 -13.84 -10.69 -2.72
N GLY A 31 -13.56 -10.06 -3.87
CA GLY A 31 -14.57 -9.69 -4.86
C GLY A 31 -15.50 -8.55 -4.43
N LYS A 32 -15.22 -7.87 -3.29
CA LYS A 32 -15.95 -6.67 -2.88
C LYS A 32 -15.72 -5.52 -3.85
N ILE A 33 -14.54 -5.46 -4.46
CA ILE A 33 -14.28 -4.72 -5.70
C ILE A 33 -14.22 -5.76 -6.82
N ALA A 34 -15.30 -5.86 -7.59
CA ALA A 34 -15.49 -6.96 -8.54
C ALA A 34 -14.81 -6.76 -9.92
N GLY A 35 -14.18 -5.59 -10.16
CA GLY A 35 -13.45 -5.30 -11.40
C GLY A 35 -13.47 -3.83 -11.78
N GLY A 36 -12.88 -3.52 -12.94
CA GLY A 36 -12.72 -2.16 -13.44
C GLY A 36 -11.40 -1.50 -13.02
N ASN A 37 -11.23 -0.23 -13.38
CA ASN A 37 -10.03 0.53 -13.04
C ASN A 37 -10.16 1.09 -11.62
N VAL A 38 -9.20 0.76 -10.75
CA VAL A 38 -9.14 1.23 -9.37
C VAL A 38 -8.04 2.26 -9.24
N LEU A 39 -8.38 3.48 -8.82
CA LEU A 39 -7.40 4.53 -8.53
C LEU A 39 -6.96 4.44 -7.07
N TYR A 40 -5.72 4.04 -6.83
CA TYR A 40 -5.10 4.14 -5.51
C TYR A 40 -4.54 5.56 -5.31
N ALA A 41 -5.09 6.29 -4.35
CA ALA A 41 -4.59 7.61 -3.98
C ALA A 41 -3.45 7.46 -2.97
N HIS A 42 -2.20 7.57 -3.44
CA HIS A 42 -1.04 7.60 -2.57
C HIS A 42 -0.89 8.98 -1.93
N LEU A 43 -1.05 9.07 -0.61
CA LEU A 43 -1.07 10.35 0.10
C LEU A 43 0.29 10.77 0.67
N GLY A 44 1.34 9.97 0.45
CA GLY A 44 2.72 10.26 0.86
C GLY A 44 3.15 9.49 2.10
N GLY A 45 3.81 10.15 3.07
CA GLY A 45 4.27 9.51 4.31
C GLY A 45 5.62 8.80 4.24
N GLN A 46 6.29 8.80 3.07
CA GLN A 46 7.58 8.12 2.85
C GLN A 46 8.69 8.56 3.82
N LEU A 47 8.67 9.81 4.28
CA LEU A 47 9.65 10.32 5.26
C LEU A 47 9.56 9.61 6.62
N ALA A 48 8.40 9.04 6.97
CA ALA A 48 8.20 8.29 8.20
C ALA A 48 9.00 6.98 8.23
N LEU A 49 9.43 6.43 7.07
CA LEU A 49 10.23 5.20 7.04
C LEU A 49 11.54 5.30 7.84
N ASN A 50 12.17 6.49 7.87
CA ASN A 50 13.41 6.68 8.62
C ASN A 50 13.25 6.45 10.13
N ALA A 51 12.03 6.61 10.66
CA ALA A 51 11.73 6.39 12.08
C ALA A 51 11.46 4.92 12.42
N TYR A 52 11.33 4.03 11.42
CA TYR A 52 10.99 2.61 11.58
C TYR A 52 12.05 1.69 10.97
N SER A 53 13.30 2.14 10.82
CA SER A 53 14.38 1.41 10.13
C SER A 53 14.78 0.06 10.75
N GLY A 54 14.38 -0.21 12.00
CA GLY A 54 14.61 -1.47 12.70
C GLY A 54 13.46 -2.48 12.66
N MET A 55 12.38 -2.19 11.91
CA MET A 55 11.21 -3.05 11.72
C MET A 55 11.26 -3.72 10.35
#